data_AF-A0A1A0RB85-F1
#
_entry.id   AF-A0A1A0RB85-F1
#
_cell.length_a   1.000
_cell.length_b   1.000
_cell.length_c   1.000
_cell.angle_alpha   90.00
_cell.angle_beta   90.00
_cell.angle_gamma   90.00
#
_symmetry.space_group_name_H-M   'P 1'
#
loop_
_entity.id
_entity.type
_entity.pdbx_description
1 polymer ?
#
loop_
_entity_poly.entity_id
_entity_poly.type
_entity_poly.pdbx_seq_one_letter_code
_entity_poly.pdbx_strand_id
1 'polypeptide(L)'
;MNRRSSVVALILTILVFANALIAAPAAHATTTKMDICPDLVAAEASHDQRRSQHNSYQPNPYDHAAVDAYNAEADALNAERAVLQQRDRGCVEAVRLINDGNPGGPAFASPSPAKLREVENQRQGVARSGWTPSPLPGVKDMDRARHLIPKELSGLHREIRKDNPPSAREIGDMPLNGTPRPGGTDTNRAYPNETYGFHADGKTPKVSADHIVPLAALIQMPGFKDLNARNMMIVATTPANLQWMGTGPNSGKSSGSPLRLLPKADSAWVDEQIALQTQKMTDMQNLINALLASQGP
;
A
#
# COMPACT_ATOMS: atom_id res chain seq x y z
N MET A 1 -66.06 2.29 -46.64
CA MET A 1 -64.91 2.26 -47.58
C MET A 1 -63.66 2.21 -46.71
N ASN A 2 -63.00 1.10 -46.38
CA ASN A 2 -62.42 -0.03 -47.11
C ASN A 2 -61.27 0.31 -48.08
N ARG A 3 -60.08 -0.25 -47.75
CA ARG A 3 -58.88 -0.54 -48.57
C ARG A 3 -57.84 0.57 -48.75
N ARG A 4 -56.52 0.35 -48.81
CA ARG A 4 -55.55 -0.75 -48.55
C ARG A 4 -54.16 -0.17 -48.95
N SER A 5 -53.08 -0.53 -48.24
CA SER A 5 -51.70 -0.75 -48.79
C SER A 5 -50.92 0.48 -49.29
N SER A 6 -49.58 0.63 -49.20
CA SER A 6 -48.46 -0.22 -48.77
C SER A 6 -47.14 0.58 -48.89
N VAL A 7 -46.18 0.29 -48.00
CA VAL A 7 -44.73 0.09 -48.26
C VAL A 7 -43.80 1.28 -48.57
N VAL A 8 -43.01 1.65 -47.54
CA VAL A 8 -41.53 1.68 -47.44
C VAL A 8 -40.70 2.12 -48.66
N ALA A 9 -39.88 3.18 -48.52
CA ALA A 9 -38.40 3.13 -48.58
C ALA A 9 -37.70 4.52 -48.63
N LEU A 10 -36.74 4.72 -47.70
CA LEU A 10 -35.43 5.40 -47.84
C LEU A 10 -35.38 6.91 -48.21
N ILE A 11 -34.78 7.83 -47.44
CA ILE A 11 -33.33 8.15 -47.28
C ILE A 11 -33.25 9.23 -46.16
N LEU A 12 -32.65 8.98 -45.00
CA LEU A 12 -31.25 9.26 -44.58
C LEU A 12 -30.91 10.77 -44.38
N THR A 13 -30.13 11.05 -43.31
CA THR A 13 -29.40 12.30 -42.94
C THR A 13 -30.25 13.40 -42.22
N ILE A 14 -30.00 13.95 -41.01
CA ILE A 14 -28.81 14.39 -40.20
C ILE A 14 -29.27 14.55 -38.70
N LEU A 15 -28.64 13.89 -37.69
CA LEU A 15 -27.62 14.41 -36.72
C LEU A 15 -28.11 15.63 -35.88
N VAL A 16 -28.01 15.78 -34.55
CA VAL A 16 -27.14 15.22 -33.48
C VAL A 16 -27.93 15.35 -32.16
N PHE A 17 -28.33 14.26 -31.51
CA PHE A 17 -28.57 14.30 -30.06
C PHE A 17 -27.24 13.94 -29.39
N ALA A 18 -26.61 14.96 -28.83
CA ALA A 18 -25.43 14.83 -27.99
C ALA A 18 -25.81 14.00 -26.75
N ASN A 19 -25.61 12.69 -26.83
CA ASN A 19 -25.39 11.90 -25.64
C ASN A 19 -24.06 12.37 -25.06
N ALA A 20 -24.16 13.30 -24.12
CA ALA A 20 -23.09 13.55 -23.17
C ALA A 20 -22.79 12.22 -22.49
N LEU A 21 -21.74 11.56 -22.98
CA LEU A 21 -20.97 10.61 -22.20
C LEU A 21 -20.48 11.37 -20.97
N ILE A 22 -21.29 11.36 -19.91
CA ILE A 22 -20.78 11.56 -18.57
C ILE A 22 -19.87 10.35 -18.36
N ALA A 23 -18.59 10.52 -18.68
CA ALA A 23 -17.55 9.63 -18.21
C ALA A 23 -17.62 9.74 -16.68
N ALA A 24 -18.33 8.80 -16.05
CA ALA A 24 -18.15 8.57 -14.63
C ALA A 24 -16.64 8.40 -14.41
N PRO A 25 -16.02 9.12 -13.45
CA PRO A 25 -14.63 8.86 -13.13
C PRO A 25 -14.52 7.36 -12.85
N ALA A 26 -13.61 6.69 -13.55
CA ALA A 26 -13.38 5.27 -13.35
C ALA A 26 -13.17 5.07 -11.85
N ALA A 27 -14.04 4.30 -11.20
CA ALA A 27 -13.88 3.99 -9.78
C ALA A 27 -12.54 3.27 -9.65
N HIS A 28 -11.54 3.94 -9.09
CA HIS A 28 -10.24 3.34 -8.85
C HIS A 28 -10.40 2.17 -7.89
N ALA A 29 -9.74 1.06 -8.19
CA ALA A 29 -9.79 -0.13 -7.33
C ALA A 29 -9.29 0.25 -5.92
N THR A 30 -10.06 -0.11 -4.90
CA THR A 30 -9.73 0.14 -3.49
C THR A 30 -9.05 -1.09 -2.91
N THR A 31 -8.05 -0.89 -2.06
CA THR A 31 -7.37 -2.00 -1.37
C THR A 31 -8.34 -2.68 -0.41
N THR A 32 -8.40 -4.01 -0.44
CA THR A 32 -9.34 -4.81 0.36
C THR A 32 -8.63 -5.64 1.43
N LYS A 33 -9.42 -6.23 2.34
CA LYS A 33 -8.93 -7.21 3.32
C LYS A 33 -8.22 -8.40 2.66
N MET A 34 -8.68 -8.84 1.49
CA MET A 34 -8.08 -9.97 0.78
C MET A 34 -6.68 -9.64 0.24
N ASP A 35 -6.45 -8.38 -0.14
CA ASP A 35 -5.14 -7.94 -0.65
C ASP A 35 -4.10 -7.87 0.48
N ILE A 36 -4.53 -7.49 1.69
CA ILE A 36 -3.65 -7.24 2.83
C ILE A 36 -3.49 -8.49 3.72
N CYS A 37 -4.57 -9.20 4.03
CA CYS A 37 -4.58 -10.33 4.96
C CYS A 37 -5.27 -11.57 4.37
N PRO A 38 -4.81 -12.10 3.23
CA PRO A 38 -5.43 -13.28 2.60
C PRO A 38 -5.45 -14.51 3.51
N ASP A 39 -4.41 -14.70 4.33
CA ASP A 39 -4.31 -15.83 5.25
C ASP A 39 -5.33 -15.73 6.39
N LEU A 40 -5.66 -14.51 6.84
CA LEU A 40 -6.71 -14.30 7.83
C LEU A 40 -8.10 -14.57 7.23
N VAL A 41 -8.35 -14.11 6.01
CA VAL A 41 -9.61 -14.40 5.29
C VAL A 41 -9.80 -15.92 5.15
N ALA A 42 -8.74 -16.65 4.79
CA ALA A 42 -8.79 -18.11 4.72
C ALA A 42 -9.01 -18.76 6.10
N ALA A 43 -8.37 -18.26 7.16
CA ALA A 43 -8.53 -18.77 8.52
C ALA A 43 -9.96 -18.56 9.05
N GLU A 44 -10.57 -17.41 8.80
CA GLU A 44 -11.97 -17.13 9.15
C GLU A 44 -12.93 -18.06 8.40
N ALA A 45 -12.73 -18.27 7.10
CA ALA A 45 -13.54 -19.19 6.32
C ALA A 45 -13.43 -20.63 6.84
N SER A 46 -12.21 -21.07 7.20
CA SER A 46 -11.98 -22.39 7.80
C SER A 46 -12.65 -22.53 9.18
N HIS A 47 -12.57 -21.49 10.01
CA HIS A 47 -13.25 -21.45 11.32
C HIS A 47 -14.77 -21.54 11.19
N ASP A 48 -15.36 -20.76 10.28
CA ASP A 48 -16.81 -20.78 10.05
C ASP A 48 -17.28 -22.15 9.53
N GLN A 49 -16.48 -22.83 8.69
CA GLN A 49 -16.75 -24.21 8.26
C GLN A 49 -16.73 -25.20 9.42
N ARG A 50 -15.69 -25.15 10.28
CA ARG A 50 -15.57 -26.04 11.44
C ARG A 50 -16.71 -25.83 12.44
N ARG A 51 -17.08 -24.57 12.70
CA ARG A 51 -18.24 -24.25 13.54
C ARG A 51 -19.55 -24.77 12.96
N SER A 52 -19.74 -24.66 11.64
CA SER A 52 -20.92 -25.23 10.97
C SER A 52 -20.98 -26.75 11.11
N GLN A 53 -19.85 -27.44 10.93
CA GLN A 53 -19.75 -28.89 11.12
C GLN A 53 -20.06 -29.30 12.56
N HIS A 54 -19.45 -28.63 13.54
CA HIS A 54 -19.71 -28.85 14.96
C HIS A 54 -21.21 -28.67 15.29
N ASN A 55 -21.85 -27.63 14.77
CA ASN A 55 -23.28 -27.35 14.99
C ASN A 55 -24.24 -28.22 14.16
N SER A 56 -23.74 -29.04 13.22
CA SER A 56 -24.59 -29.88 12.36
C SER A 56 -25.09 -31.16 13.06
N TYR A 57 -24.53 -31.49 14.22
CA TYR A 57 -24.93 -32.60 15.06
C TYR A 57 -25.10 -32.13 16.51
N GLN A 58 -26.00 -32.79 17.25
CA GLN A 58 -26.15 -32.58 18.69
C GLN A 58 -25.93 -33.92 19.40
N PRO A 59 -25.09 -33.96 20.45
CA PRO A 59 -24.85 -35.18 21.21
C PRO A 59 -26.13 -35.62 21.93
N ASN A 60 -26.22 -36.91 22.23
CA ASN A 60 -27.27 -37.41 23.12
C ASN A 60 -27.12 -36.72 24.50
N PRO A 61 -28.11 -35.97 24.99
CA PRO A 61 -27.98 -35.23 26.25
C PRO A 61 -27.80 -36.13 27.49
N TYR A 62 -28.11 -37.43 27.37
CA TYR A 62 -27.91 -38.40 28.45
C TYR A 62 -26.52 -39.07 28.42
N ASP A 63 -25.74 -38.86 27.35
CA ASP A 63 -24.35 -39.29 27.27
C ASP A 63 -23.45 -38.14 27.72
N HIS A 64 -23.17 -38.09 29.03
CA HIS A 64 -22.38 -37.02 29.63
C HIS A 64 -20.99 -36.89 28.98
N ALA A 65 -20.35 -38.00 28.60
CA ALA A 65 -19.04 -37.94 27.95
C ALA A 65 -19.10 -37.32 26.55
N ALA A 66 -20.15 -37.63 25.78
CA ALA A 66 -20.37 -37.02 24.47
C ALA A 66 -20.72 -35.52 24.58
N VAL A 67 -21.51 -35.13 25.58
CA VAL A 67 -21.82 -33.73 25.87
C VAL A 67 -20.57 -32.95 26.28
N ASP A 68 -19.75 -33.51 27.16
CA ASP A 68 -18.51 -32.88 27.61
C ASP A 68 -17.53 -32.68 26.44
N ALA A 69 -17.37 -33.67 25.56
CA ALA A 69 -16.54 -33.57 24.36
C ALA A 69 -17.06 -32.49 23.40
N TYR A 70 -18.37 -32.42 23.20
CA TYR A 70 -19.01 -31.39 22.38
C TYR A 70 -18.74 -29.99 22.95
N ASN A 71 -18.99 -29.79 24.24
CA ASN A 71 -18.77 -28.49 24.88
C ASN A 71 -17.29 -28.07 24.86
N ALA A 72 -16.36 -29.02 25.04
CA ALA A 72 -14.93 -28.73 24.94
C ALA A 72 -14.51 -28.27 23.53
N GLU A 73 -15.07 -28.86 22.47
CA GLU A 73 -14.83 -28.40 21.10
C GLU A 73 -15.45 -27.01 20.87
N ALA A 74 -16.66 -26.76 21.37
CA ALA A 74 -17.30 -25.45 21.30
C ALA A 74 -16.45 -24.37 21.97
N ASP A 75 -15.89 -24.65 23.15
CA ASP A 75 -15.01 -23.74 23.87
C ASP A 75 -13.72 -23.45 23.09
N ALA A 76 -13.12 -24.48 22.48
CA ALA A 76 -11.94 -24.31 21.62
C ALA A 76 -12.25 -23.43 20.39
N LEU A 77 -13.39 -23.66 19.73
CA LEU A 77 -13.84 -22.85 18.60
C LEU A 77 -14.15 -21.40 19.02
N ASN A 78 -14.72 -21.18 20.19
CA ASN A 78 -14.98 -19.84 20.73
C ASN A 78 -13.67 -19.10 21.05
N ALA A 79 -12.69 -19.78 21.65
CA ALA A 79 -11.37 -19.22 21.90
C ALA A 79 -10.65 -18.85 20.58
N GLU A 80 -10.71 -19.72 19.57
CA GLU A 80 -10.15 -19.43 18.25
C GLU A 80 -10.81 -18.22 17.59
N ARG A 81 -12.14 -18.07 17.72
CA ARG A 81 -12.86 -16.91 17.21
C ARG A 81 -12.36 -15.60 17.81
N ALA A 82 -12.09 -15.58 19.11
CA ALA A 82 -11.59 -14.38 19.79
C ALA A 82 -10.22 -13.94 19.23
N VAL A 83 -9.33 -14.90 18.95
CA VAL A 83 -8.03 -14.64 18.31
C VAL A 83 -8.21 -14.08 16.90
N LEU A 84 -9.09 -14.68 16.08
CA LEU A 84 -9.38 -14.21 14.73
C LEU A 84 -9.96 -12.79 14.72
N GLN A 85 -10.85 -12.47 15.66
CA GLN A 85 -11.42 -11.12 15.81
C GLN A 85 -10.40 -10.05 16.23
N GLN A 86 -9.38 -10.42 17.01
CA GLN A 86 -8.29 -9.51 17.33
C GLN A 86 -7.44 -9.22 16.09
N ARG A 87 -7.11 -10.26 15.32
CA ARG A 87 -6.35 -10.14 14.07
C ARG A 87 -7.12 -9.35 13.01
N ASP A 88 -8.43 -9.55 12.93
CA ASP A 88 -9.33 -8.82 12.02
C ASP A 88 -9.29 -7.31 12.26
N ARG A 89 -9.35 -6.88 13.52
CA ARG A 89 -9.24 -5.46 13.88
C ARG A 89 -7.93 -4.83 13.38
N GLY A 90 -6.79 -5.52 13.56
CA GLY A 90 -5.50 -5.07 13.01
C GLY A 90 -5.50 -5.02 11.49
N CYS A 91 -6.13 -6.00 10.83
CA CYS A 91 -6.20 -6.03 9.38
C CYS A 91 -7.06 -4.90 8.79
N VAL A 92 -8.26 -4.70 9.35
CA VAL A 92 -9.17 -3.63 8.93
C VAL A 92 -8.53 -2.27 9.12
N GLU A 93 -7.80 -2.06 10.22
CA GLU A 93 -7.06 -0.82 10.45
C GLU A 93 -5.93 -0.64 9.43
N ALA A 94 -5.17 -1.69 9.10
CA ALA A 94 -4.15 -1.62 8.06
C ALA A 94 -4.74 -1.26 6.68
N VAL A 95 -5.88 -1.86 6.31
CA VAL A 95 -6.61 -1.53 5.08
C VAL A 95 -7.05 -0.08 5.08
N ARG A 96 -7.61 0.41 6.20
CA ARG A 96 -8.02 1.80 6.37
C ARG A 96 -6.84 2.76 6.19
N LEU A 97 -5.73 2.53 6.89
CA LEU A 97 -4.52 3.37 6.80
C LEU A 97 -3.96 3.45 5.37
N ILE A 98 -4.00 2.34 4.63
CA ILE A 98 -3.56 2.31 3.23
C ILE A 98 -4.50 3.12 2.33
N ASN A 99 -5.82 2.93 2.45
CA ASN A 99 -6.78 3.62 1.60
C ASN A 99 -6.87 5.12 1.93
N ASP A 100 -6.96 5.49 3.20
CA ASP A 100 -7.04 6.89 3.64
C ASP A 100 -5.75 7.65 3.29
N GLY A 101 -4.60 6.98 3.35
CA GLY A 101 -3.30 7.55 2.98
C GLY A 101 -3.05 7.61 1.48
N ASN A 102 -3.94 7.08 0.64
CA ASN A 102 -3.81 7.01 -0.81
C ASN A 102 -5.12 7.41 -1.54
N PRO A 103 -5.65 8.63 -1.31
CA PRO A 103 -6.92 9.03 -1.91
C PRO A 103 -6.81 9.09 -3.44
N GLY A 104 -7.68 8.33 -4.11
CA GLY A 104 -7.76 8.23 -5.58
C GLY A 104 -6.59 7.49 -6.24
N GLY A 105 -5.63 6.98 -5.47
CA GLY A 105 -4.42 6.37 -6.02
C GLY A 105 -4.58 4.89 -6.41
N PRO A 106 -3.48 4.24 -6.80
CA PRO A 106 -3.52 2.83 -7.19
C PRO A 106 -3.88 1.92 -6.02
N ALA A 107 -4.59 0.83 -6.30
CA ALA A 107 -4.73 -0.26 -5.33
C ALA A 107 -3.37 -0.84 -4.96
N PHE A 108 -3.26 -1.42 -3.77
CA PHE A 108 -2.09 -2.18 -3.39
C PHE A 108 -1.87 -3.38 -4.33
N ALA A 109 -0.69 -3.44 -4.94
CA ALA A 109 -0.28 -4.57 -5.76
C ALA A 109 0.33 -5.68 -4.88
N SER A 110 -0.36 -6.81 -4.77
CA SER A 110 0.11 -7.95 -3.99
C SER A 110 1.46 -8.48 -4.51
N PRO A 111 2.48 -8.68 -3.65
CA PRO A 111 3.75 -9.26 -4.04
C PRO A 111 3.61 -10.70 -4.52
N SER A 112 4.44 -11.10 -5.48
CA SER A 112 4.45 -12.49 -5.96
C SER A 112 4.97 -13.47 -4.89
N PRO A 113 4.56 -14.75 -4.91
CA PRO A 113 5.08 -15.76 -3.99
C PRO A 113 6.61 -15.94 -4.07
N ALA A 114 7.21 -15.76 -5.24
CA ALA A 114 8.66 -15.78 -5.41
C ALA A 114 9.31 -14.63 -4.62
N LYS A 115 8.76 -13.42 -4.75
CA LYS A 115 9.25 -12.24 -4.03
C LYS A 115 9.15 -12.41 -2.51
N LEU A 116 8.03 -12.93 -2.02
CA LEU A 116 7.83 -13.19 -0.60
C LEU A 116 8.86 -14.18 -0.04
N ARG A 117 9.20 -15.23 -0.78
CA ARG A 117 10.26 -16.18 -0.38
C ARG A 117 11.64 -15.52 -0.29
N GLU A 118 11.99 -14.67 -1.25
CA GLU A 118 13.28 -13.96 -1.23
C GLU A 118 13.39 -13.01 -0.03
N VAL A 119 12.33 -12.25 0.24
CA VAL A 119 12.25 -11.34 1.39
C VAL A 119 12.28 -12.13 2.70
N GLU A 120 11.57 -13.25 2.80
CA GLU A 120 11.59 -14.12 3.97
C GLU A 120 12.99 -14.67 4.28
N ASN A 121 13.72 -15.10 3.26
CA ASN A 121 15.11 -15.55 3.43
C ASN A 121 16.00 -14.45 4.00
N GLN A 122 15.87 -13.21 3.51
CA GLN A 122 16.63 -12.06 4.04
C GLN A 122 16.20 -11.70 5.46
N ARG A 123 14.89 -11.73 5.74
CA ARG A 123 14.33 -11.48 7.08
C ARG A 123 14.90 -12.44 8.12
N GLN A 124 14.95 -13.74 7.81
CA GLN A 124 15.54 -14.73 8.70
C GLN A 124 17.04 -14.51 8.93
N GLY A 125 17.75 -13.98 7.93
CA GLY A 125 19.15 -13.53 8.08
C GLY A 125 19.28 -12.39 9.09
N VAL A 126 18.39 -11.39 9.01
CA VAL A 126 18.33 -10.28 9.98
C VAL A 126 18.02 -10.80 11.38
N ALA A 127 17.01 -11.67 11.54
CA ALA A 127 16.64 -12.24 12.84
C ALA A 127 17.82 -12.97 13.50
N ARG A 128 18.61 -13.73 12.72
CA ARG A 128 19.80 -14.44 13.20
C ARG A 128 20.96 -13.52 13.58
N SER A 129 21.01 -12.30 13.07
CA SER A 129 22.07 -11.33 13.38
C SER A 129 21.94 -10.71 14.78
N GLY A 130 20.77 -10.82 15.42
CA GLY A 130 20.49 -10.14 16.69
C GLY A 130 20.32 -8.62 16.55
N TRP A 131 20.26 -8.09 15.33
CA TRP A 131 20.08 -6.67 15.08
C TRP A 131 18.77 -6.15 15.70
N THR A 132 18.85 -4.97 16.32
CA THR A 132 17.71 -4.28 16.93
C THR A 132 17.60 -2.86 16.38
N PRO A 133 16.37 -2.36 16.17
CA PRO A 133 16.15 -1.01 15.68
C PRO A 133 16.59 0.03 16.72
N SER A 134 17.21 1.09 16.24
CA SER A 134 17.49 2.31 17.03
C SER A 134 16.51 3.40 16.63
N PRO A 135 16.21 4.37 17.52
CA PRO A 135 15.40 5.53 17.15
C PRO A 135 15.97 6.23 15.91
N LEU A 136 15.10 6.47 14.94
CA LEU A 136 15.47 7.21 13.74
C LEU A 136 15.62 8.69 14.08
N PRO A 137 16.59 9.40 13.46
CA PRO A 137 16.68 10.84 13.60
C PRO A 137 15.42 11.52 13.02
N GLY A 138 15.04 12.67 13.59
CA GLY A 138 13.97 13.49 13.04
C GLY A 138 14.34 14.06 11.68
N VAL A 139 13.35 14.28 10.81
CA VAL A 139 13.56 14.79 9.44
C VAL A 139 14.30 16.15 9.43
N LYS A 140 14.02 16.98 10.45
CA LYS A 140 14.65 18.31 10.64
C LYS A 140 16.13 18.21 11.03
N ASP A 141 16.52 17.12 11.70
CA ASP A 141 17.91 16.89 12.15
C ASP A 141 18.79 16.34 11.02
N MET A 142 18.20 16.08 9.85
CA MET A 142 18.86 15.47 8.70
C MET A 142 19.34 16.47 7.64
N ASP A 143 19.67 17.71 8.03
CA ASP A 143 20.13 18.80 7.13
C ASP A 143 21.28 18.37 6.20
N ARG A 144 22.14 17.45 6.64
CA ARG A 144 23.22 16.84 5.82
C ARG A 144 23.26 15.32 5.85
N ALA A 145 22.40 14.68 6.62
CA ALA A 145 22.41 13.25 6.85
C ALA A 145 21.47 12.50 5.89
N ARG A 146 21.76 11.22 5.69
CA ARG A 146 20.89 10.25 5.02
C ARG A 146 20.66 9.09 5.95
N HIS A 147 19.53 8.41 5.82
CA HIS A 147 19.35 7.12 6.46
C HIS A 147 20.37 6.15 5.86
N LEU A 148 21.35 5.77 6.68
CA LEU A 148 22.31 4.74 6.34
C LEU A 148 21.66 3.38 6.62
N ILE A 149 21.93 2.43 5.75
CA ILE A 149 21.42 1.07 5.89
C ILE A 149 22.45 0.28 6.69
N PRO A 150 22.10 -0.24 7.88
CA PRO A 150 22.96 -1.14 8.63
C PRO A 150 23.38 -2.34 7.76
N LYS A 151 24.58 -2.86 7.98
CA LYS A 151 25.13 -3.97 7.19
C LYS A 151 24.20 -5.19 7.22
N GLU A 152 23.63 -5.44 8.38
CA GLU A 152 22.70 -6.53 8.69
C GLU A 152 21.42 -6.44 7.85
N LEU A 153 20.96 -5.22 7.56
CA LEU A 153 19.75 -4.97 6.77
C LEU A 153 20.01 -4.85 5.26
N SER A 154 21.27 -4.82 4.82
CA SER A 154 21.63 -4.53 3.43
C SER A 154 21.04 -5.52 2.42
N GLY A 155 20.98 -6.81 2.77
CA GLY A 155 20.37 -7.85 1.96
C GLY A 155 18.86 -7.67 1.84
N LEU A 156 18.18 -7.45 2.97
CA LEU A 156 16.74 -7.19 3.04
C LEU A 156 16.36 -5.92 2.27
N HIS A 157 17.07 -4.81 2.49
CA HIS A 157 16.86 -3.56 1.76
C HIS A 157 16.99 -3.76 0.25
N ARG A 158 18.07 -4.40 -0.19
CA ARG A 158 18.32 -4.64 -1.63
C ARG A 158 17.20 -5.46 -2.24
N GLU A 159 16.74 -6.48 -1.52
CA GLU A 159 15.65 -7.33 -1.99
C GLU A 159 14.37 -6.53 -2.12
N ILE A 160 13.91 -5.87 -1.06
CA ILE A 160 12.67 -5.07 -1.09
C ILE A 160 12.72 -3.94 -2.13
N ARG A 161 13.92 -3.37 -2.38
CA ARG A 161 14.11 -2.28 -3.35
C ARG A 161 13.98 -2.70 -4.81
N LYS A 162 14.15 -3.98 -5.15
CA LYS A 162 13.96 -4.40 -6.56
C LYS A 162 12.52 -4.06 -6.98
N ASP A 163 12.40 -3.26 -8.03
CA ASP A 163 11.13 -2.82 -8.61
C ASP A 163 10.24 -1.99 -7.65
N ASN A 164 10.85 -1.32 -6.66
CA ASN A 164 10.16 -0.47 -5.68
C ASN A 164 10.88 0.89 -5.51
N PRO A 165 10.21 2.04 -5.73
CA PRO A 165 8.80 2.17 -6.09
C PRO A 165 8.50 1.71 -7.53
N PRO A 166 7.23 1.38 -7.86
CA PRO A 166 6.81 1.12 -9.22
C PRO A 166 7.16 2.28 -10.15
N SER A 167 7.43 1.97 -11.42
CA SER A 167 7.71 3.00 -12.41
C SER A 167 6.48 3.87 -12.66
N ALA A 168 6.73 5.11 -13.10
CA ALA A 168 5.65 6.03 -13.47
C ALA A 168 4.76 5.48 -14.60
N ARG A 169 5.29 4.56 -15.42
CA ARG A 169 4.53 3.86 -16.47
C ARG A 169 3.54 2.86 -15.89
N GLU A 170 3.92 2.13 -14.84
CA GLU A 170 3.06 1.15 -14.17
C GLU A 170 1.93 1.83 -13.38
N ILE A 171 2.23 2.97 -12.76
CA ILE A 171 1.23 3.76 -12.02
C ILE A 171 0.29 4.53 -12.98
N GLY A 172 0.78 4.96 -14.14
CA GLY A 172 0.00 5.73 -15.10
C GLY A 172 -0.38 7.12 -14.58
N ASP A 173 -1.62 7.53 -14.82
CA ASP A 173 -2.15 8.85 -14.47
C ASP A 173 -2.81 8.91 -13.08
N MET A 174 -2.68 7.84 -12.29
CA MET A 174 -3.26 7.79 -10.95
C MET A 174 -2.56 8.80 -10.02
N PRO A 175 -3.31 9.49 -9.16
CA PRO A 175 -2.71 10.35 -8.15
C PRO A 175 -1.92 9.52 -7.13
N LEU A 176 -0.91 10.13 -6.52
CA LEU A 176 -0.18 9.57 -5.38
C LEU A 176 -0.40 10.48 -4.18
N ASN A 177 -0.92 9.92 -3.09
CA ASN A 177 -1.32 10.68 -1.90
C ASN A 177 -2.23 11.89 -2.26
N GLY A 178 -3.21 11.66 -3.14
CA GLY A 178 -4.17 12.68 -3.60
C GLY A 178 -3.65 13.70 -4.60
N THR A 179 -2.36 13.64 -4.96
CA THR A 179 -1.76 14.59 -5.90
C THR A 179 -1.64 13.95 -7.28
N PRO A 180 -2.20 14.55 -8.37
CA PRO A 180 -2.05 14.03 -9.71
C PRO A 180 -0.59 14.09 -10.17
N ARG A 181 -0.23 13.29 -11.19
CA ARG A 181 1.10 13.32 -11.78
C ARG A 181 1.31 14.66 -12.53
N PRO A 182 2.31 15.48 -12.16
CA PRO A 182 2.66 16.66 -12.93
C PRO A 182 3.10 16.32 -14.36
N GLY A 183 2.65 17.14 -15.30
CA GLY A 183 3.12 17.16 -16.68
C GLY A 183 4.50 17.79 -16.83
N GLY A 184 5.16 17.58 -17.98
CA GLY A 184 6.50 18.12 -18.22
C GLY A 184 6.53 19.64 -18.41
N THR A 185 5.40 20.27 -18.71
CA THR A 185 5.25 21.73 -18.80
C THR A 185 4.90 22.40 -17.48
N ASP A 186 4.50 21.61 -16.47
CA ASP A 186 4.11 22.15 -15.18
C ASP A 186 5.33 22.70 -14.44
N THR A 187 5.13 23.78 -13.67
CA THR A 187 6.16 24.37 -12.82
C THR A 187 6.66 23.35 -11.80
N ASN A 188 7.97 23.22 -11.68
CA ASN A 188 8.59 22.38 -10.67
C ASN A 188 8.50 23.08 -9.30
N ARG A 189 7.70 22.53 -8.38
CA ARG A 189 7.50 23.16 -7.05
C ARG A 189 8.78 23.29 -6.24
N ALA A 190 9.76 22.41 -6.43
CA ALA A 190 11.05 22.50 -5.74
C ALA A 190 11.94 23.62 -6.33
N TYR A 191 11.78 23.92 -7.62
CA TYR A 191 12.53 24.94 -8.35
C TYR A 191 11.57 25.78 -9.21
N PRO A 192 10.88 26.78 -8.63
CA PRO A 192 9.76 27.47 -9.28
C PRO A 192 10.09 28.20 -10.59
N ASN A 193 11.37 28.43 -10.87
CA ASN A 193 11.85 29.04 -12.12
C ASN A 193 12.04 28.01 -13.26
N GLU A 194 11.73 26.73 -13.00
CA GLU A 194 11.89 25.62 -13.93
C GLU A 194 10.57 24.87 -14.10
N THR A 195 10.44 24.12 -15.19
CA THR A 195 9.39 23.10 -15.33
C THR A 195 9.93 21.73 -14.97
N TYR A 196 9.06 20.74 -14.78
CA TYR A 196 9.51 19.34 -14.62
C TYR A 196 10.28 18.83 -15.85
N GLY A 197 9.94 19.33 -17.04
CA GLY A 197 10.56 18.95 -18.30
C GLY A 197 10.20 17.54 -18.77
N PHE A 198 10.72 17.18 -19.95
CA PHE A 198 10.49 15.89 -20.59
C PHE A 198 11.77 15.07 -20.71
N HIS A 199 11.62 13.75 -20.77
CA HIS A 199 12.67 12.83 -21.20
C HIS A 199 13.02 13.06 -22.69
N ALA A 200 14.02 12.34 -23.20
CA ALA A 200 14.51 12.49 -24.57
C ALA A 200 13.45 12.22 -25.66
N ASP A 201 12.38 11.52 -25.31
CA ASP A 201 11.22 11.27 -26.19
C ASP A 201 10.32 12.51 -26.41
N GLY A 202 10.57 13.59 -25.66
CA GLY A 202 9.80 14.83 -25.73
C GLY A 202 8.36 14.72 -25.23
N LYS A 203 7.96 13.58 -24.64
CA LYS A 203 6.56 13.30 -24.27
C LYS A 203 6.42 12.85 -22.83
N THR A 204 7.38 12.08 -22.31
CA THR A 204 7.30 11.56 -20.94
C THR A 204 7.82 12.60 -19.96
N PRO A 205 7.01 13.08 -18.99
CA PRO A 205 7.47 14.01 -17.97
C PRO A 205 8.59 13.40 -17.11
N LYS A 206 9.60 14.19 -16.74
CA LYS A 206 10.69 13.80 -15.81
C LYS A 206 10.22 13.80 -14.36
N VAL A 207 9.19 13.00 -14.12
CA VAL A 207 8.52 12.81 -12.84
C VAL A 207 8.40 11.31 -12.58
N SER A 208 8.78 10.91 -11.38
CA SER A 208 8.75 9.52 -10.91
C SER A 208 8.05 9.44 -9.55
N ALA A 209 7.53 8.27 -9.21
CA ALA A 209 7.14 8.00 -7.83
C ALA A 209 8.40 8.01 -6.94
N ASP A 210 8.29 8.63 -5.77
CA ASP A 210 9.29 8.57 -4.69
C ASP A 210 8.61 8.15 -3.39
N HIS A 211 9.37 7.46 -2.54
CA HIS A 211 8.95 7.20 -1.17
C HIS A 211 9.03 8.48 -0.33
N ILE A 212 7.91 8.88 0.27
CA ILE A 212 7.87 9.99 1.22
C ILE A 212 8.78 9.68 2.41
N VAL A 213 8.52 8.56 3.11
CA VAL A 213 9.45 7.96 4.07
C VAL A 213 10.37 7.00 3.32
N PRO A 214 11.68 7.28 3.18
CA PRO A 214 12.56 6.45 2.37
C PRO A 214 12.60 5.00 2.87
N LEU A 215 12.73 4.03 1.95
CA LEU A 215 12.85 2.61 2.31
C LEU A 215 13.97 2.35 3.34
N ALA A 216 15.09 3.06 3.23
CA ALA A 216 16.18 2.96 4.20
C ALA A 216 15.76 3.33 5.63
N ALA A 217 14.79 4.21 5.80
CA ALA A 217 14.18 4.52 7.09
C ALA A 217 13.16 3.46 7.50
N LEU A 218 12.24 3.08 6.60
CA LEU A 218 11.16 2.12 6.87
C LEU A 218 11.67 0.81 7.48
N ILE A 219 12.70 0.22 6.89
CA ILE A 219 13.24 -1.08 7.35
C ILE A 219 13.90 -1.01 8.74
N GLN A 220 14.18 0.20 9.23
CA GLN A 220 14.76 0.45 10.54
C GLN A 220 13.71 0.85 11.59
N MET A 221 12.45 1.04 11.20
CA MET A 221 11.40 1.44 12.11
C MET A 221 11.11 0.34 13.16
N PRO A 222 10.76 0.71 14.40
CA PRO A 222 10.32 -0.23 15.42
C PRO A 222 9.22 -1.17 14.91
N GLY A 223 9.37 -2.47 15.19
CA GLY A 223 8.43 -3.51 14.79
C GLY A 223 8.57 -3.99 13.34
N PHE A 224 9.25 -3.27 12.45
CA PHE A 224 9.38 -3.68 11.04
C PHE A 224 10.03 -5.06 10.91
N LYS A 225 11.11 -5.33 11.65
CA LYS A 225 11.81 -6.62 11.63
C LYS A 225 10.96 -7.81 12.09
N ASP A 226 9.92 -7.54 12.86
CA ASP A 226 9.02 -8.54 13.46
C ASP A 226 7.81 -8.83 12.55
N LEU A 227 7.67 -8.07 11.45
CA LEU A 227 6.70 -8.36 10.40
C LEU A 227 7.11 -9.63 9.63
N ASN A 228 6.13 -10.40 9.18
CA ASN A 228 6.38 -11.44 8.18
C ASN A 228 6.72 -10.81 6.81
N ALA A 229 7.28 -11.60 5.89
CA ALA A 229 7.71 -11.09 4.58
C ALA A 229 6.59 -10.37 3.78
N ARG A 230 5.35 -10.84 3.88
CA ARG A 230 4.20 -10.18 3.23
C ARG A 230 3.98 -8.78 3.79
N ASN A 231 3.93 -8.66 5.10
CA ASN A 231 3.65 -7.38 5.74
C ASN A 231 4.82 -6.40 5.64
N MET A 232 6.07 -6.89 5.61
CA MET A 232 7.23 -6.08 5.24
C MET A 232 7.06 -5.46 3.85
N MET A 233 6.60 -6.25 2.89
CA MET A 233 6.33 -5.75 1.54
C MET A 233 5.16 -4.77 1.52
N ILE A 234 4.07 -5.02 2.26
CA ILE A 234 2.95 -4.07 2.38
C ILE A 234 3.44 -2.69 2.83
N VAL A 235 4.22 -2.62 3.91
CA VAL A 235 4.77 -1.35 4.41
C VAL A 235 5.70 -0.71 3.38
N ALA A 236 6.54 -1.50 2.71
CA ALA A 236 7.55 -0.98 1.79
C ALA A 236 7.00 -0.52 0.43
N THR A 237 5.88 -1.09 -0.03
CA THR A 237 5.32 -0.85 -1.37
C THR A 237 3.94 -0.20 -1.33
N THR A 238 3.44 0.16 -0.14
CA THR A 238 2.13 0.83 -0.04
C THR A 238 2.12 2.16 -0.80
N PRO A 239 1.14 2.38 -1.69
CA PRO A 239 0.95 3.66 -2.36
C PRO A 239 0.76 4.84 -1.40
N ALA A 240 0.30 4.57 -0.16
CA ALA A 240 0.10 5.58 0.87
C ALA A 240 1.40 6.30 1.30
N ASN A 241 2.56 5.72 1.00
CA ASN A 241 3.87 6.32 1.25
C ASN A 241 4.56 6.82 -0.02
N LEU A 242 3.83 6.96 -1.13
CA LEU A 242 4.37 7.43 -2.40
C LEU A 242 3.90 8.86 -2.70
N GLN A 243 4.75 9.61 -3.39
CA GLN A 243 4.42 10.90 -3.99
C GLN A 243 5.02 11.03 -5.38
N TRP A 244 4.43 11.86 -6.23
CA TRP A 244 5.07 12.27 -7.48
C TRP A 244 6.18 13.29 -7.20
N MET A 245 7.38 13.00 -7.70
CA MET A 245 8.53 13.88 -7.52
C MET A 245 9.33 14.04 -8.82
N GLY A 246 9.81 15.25 -9.08
CA GLY A 246 10.71 15.51 -10.21
C GLY A 246 12.02 14.72 -10.05
N THR A 247 12.57 14.23 -11.17
CA THR A 247 13.77 13.37 -11.14
C THR A 247 14.98 14.03 -10.46
N GLY A 248 15.15 15.35 -10.60
CA GLY A 248 16.22 16.12 -9.96
C GLY A 248 16.11 16.10 -8.42
N PRO A 249 15.02 16.64 -7.84
CA PRO A 249 14.77 16.55 -6.40
C PRO A 249 14.81 15.11 -5.85
N ASN A 250 14.24 14.14 -6.56
CA ASN A 250 14.26 12.74 -6.14
C ASN A 250 15.71 12.21 -6.00
N SER A 251 16.52 12.43 -7.04
CA SER A 251 17.93 12.01 -7.05
C SER A 251 18.75 12.69 -5.96
N GLY A 252 18.53 13.99 -5.74
CA GLY A 252 19.24 14.79 -4.74
C GLY A 252 18.86 14.43 -3.30
N LYS A 253 17.57 14.24 -3.02
CA LYS A 253 17.06 13.82 -1.71
C LYS A 253 17.58 12.42 -1.36
N SER A 254 17.46 11.47 -2.29
CA SER A 254 17.82 10.07 -2.07
C SER A 254 17.15 9.55 -0.78
N SER A 255 17.89 8.89 0.11
CA SER A 255 17.41 8.48 1.44
C SER A 255 17.62 9.54 2.54
N GLY A 256 17.76 10.81 2.19
CA GLY A 256 17.97 11.91 3.14
C GLY A 256 16.82 12.93 3.14
N SER A 257 17.10 14.09 3.72
CA SER A 257 16.14 15.19 3.84
C SER A 257 16.11 16.11 2.59
N PRO A 258 14.96 16.71 2.25
CA PRO A 258 14.85 17.81 1.29
C PRO A 258 15.84 18.96 1.52
N LEU A 259 16.27 19.18 2.77
CA LEU A 259 17.26 20.20 3.16
C LEU A 259 18.62 20.08 2.42
N ARG A 260 18.92 18.88 1.92
CA ARG A 260 20.19 18.53 1.24
C ARG A 260 20.25 18.92 -0.23
N LEU A 261 19.13 19.35 -0.82
CA LEU A 261 19.07 19.64 -2.25
C LEU A 261 20.02 20.78 -2.64
N LEU A 262 20.73 20.57 -3.75
CA LEU A 262 21.60 21.53 -4.41
C LEU A 262 21.24 21.57 -5.91
N PRO A 263 20.92 22.74 -6.50
CA PRO A 263 20.75 24.05 -5.83
C PRO A 263 19.68 24.01 -4.73
N LYS A 264 19.69 25.00 -3.83
CA LYS A 264 18.72 25.03 -2.73
C LYS A 264 17.31 25.12 -3.31
N ALA A 265 16.46 24.18 -2.90
CA ALA A 265 15.06 24.16 -3.27
C ALA A 265 14.29 25.30 -2.58
N ASP A 266 13.11 25.61 -3.10
CA ASP A 266 12.18 26.55 -2.50
C ASP A 266 11.89 26.19 -1.03
N SER A 267 11.95 27.20 -0.14
CA SER A 267 11.86 26.96 1.30
C SER A 267 10.47 26.49 1.74
N ALA A 268 9.40 27.00 1.13
CA ALA A 268 8.05 26.56 1.46
C ALA A 268 7.85 25.10 1.01
N TRP A 269 8.36 24.73 -0.17
CA TRP A 269 8.36 23.34 -0.60
C TRP A 269 9.15 22.42 0.35
N VAL A 270 10.32 22.87 0.84
CA VAL A 270 11.11 22.10 1.82
C VAL A 270 10.33 21.89 3.11
N ASP A 271 9.69 22.93 3.66
CA ASP A 271 8.89 22.84 4.88
C ASP A 271 7.71 21.89 4.73
N GLU A 272 7.01 21.95 3.58
CA GLU A 272 5.94 21.00 3.24
C GLU A 272 6.45 19.56 3.21
N GLN A 273 7.61 19.31 2.60
CA GLN A 273 8.17 17.96 2.51
C GLN A 273 8.62 17.43 3.87
N ILE A 274 9.16 18.29 4.74
CA ILE A 274 9.51 17.92 6.12
C ILE A 274 8.26 17.53 6.90
N ALA A 275 7.19 18.34 6.81
CA ALA A 275 5.93 18.08 7.47
C ALA A 275 5.29 16.77 6.96
N LEU A 276 5.28 16.59 5.63
CA LEU A 276 4.73 15.40 4.98
C LEU A 276 5.51 14.14 5.38
N GLN A 277 6.84 14.16 5.36
CA GLN A 277 7.66 13.02 5.77
C GLN A 277 7.48 12.71 7.25
N THR A 278 7.39 13.72 8.12
CA THR A 278 7.16 13.52 9.56
C THR A 278 5.80 12.85 9.79
N GLN A 279 4.74 13.33 9.15
CA GLN A 279 3.41 12.71 9.25
C GLN A 279 3.43 11.27 8.75
N LYS A 280 4.02 11.01 7.58
CA LYS A 280 4.08 9.66 7.02
C LYS A 280 4.94 8.71 7.85
N MET A 281 5.95 9.19 8.59
CA MET A 281 6.66 8.33 9.55
C MET A 281 5.71 7.85 10.66
N THR A 282 4.81 8.70 11.15
CA THR A 282 3.76 8.29 12.11
C THR A 282 2.78 7.32 11.47
N ASP A 283 2.28 7.61 10.27
CA ASP A 283 1.32 6.75 9.57
C ASP A 283 1.92 5.36 9.29
N MET A 284 3.19 5.29 8.90
CA MET A 284 3.89 4.03 8.65
C MET A 284 4.16 3.26 9.95
N GLN A 285 4.41 3.93 11.06
CA GLN A 285 4.52 3.27 12.36
C GLN A 285 3.17 2.65 12.78
N ASN A 286 2.07 3.38 12.57
CA ASN A 286 0.73 2.89 12.85
C ASN A 286 0.39 1.69 11.94
N LEU A 287 0.78 1.73 10.66
CA LEU A 287 0.61 0.62 9.73
C LEU A 287 1.40 -0.62 10.17
N ILE A 288 2.67 -0.46 10.59
CA ILE A 288 3.47 -1.56 11.14
C ILE A 288 2.77 -2.17 12.35
N ASN A 289 2.28 -1.35 13.29
CA ASN A 289 1.59 -1.82 14.49
C ASN A 289 0.29 -2.58 14.15
N ALA A 290 -0.51 -2.06 13.21
CA ALA A 290 -1.74 -2.70 12.75
C ALA A 290 -1.47 -4.06 12.08
N LEU A 291 -0.43 -4.13 11.25
CA LEU A 291 0.00 -5.36 10.59
C LEU A 291 0.57 -6.38 11.58
N LEU A 292 1.33 -5.96 12.60
CA LEU A 292 1.76 -6.86 13.67
C LEU A 292 0.58 -7.46 14.42
N ALA A 293 -0.46 -6.66 14.70
CA ALA A 293 -1.67 -7.13 15.35
C ALA A 293 -2.51 -8.07 14.48
N SER A 294 -2.41 -7.98 13.15
CA SER A 294 -3.14 -8.84 12.21
C SER A 294 -2.43 -10.16 11.90
N GLN A 295 -1.10 -10.19 12.10
CA GLN A 295 -0.30 -11.40 11.95
C GLN A 295 -0.78 -12.47 12.93
N GLY A 296 -0.86 -13.70 12.42
CA GLY A 296 -0.97 -14.86 13.30
C GLY A 296 0.35 -15.11 14.04
N PRO A 297 0.35 -15.97 15.08
CA PRO A 297 1.57 -16.51 15.64
C PRO A 297 2.44 -17.22 14.59
#